data_AF-A0A1V1TSE2-F1
#
_entry.id   AF-A0A1V1TSE2-F1
#
_cell.length_a   1.000
_cell.length_b   1.000
_cell.length_c   1.000
_cell.angle_alpha   90.00
_cell.angle_beta   90.00
_cell.angle_gamma   90.00
#
_symmetry.space_group_name_H-M   'P 1'
#
loop_
_entity.id
_entity.type
_entity.pdbx_description
1 polymer ?
#
loop_
_entity_poly.entity_id
_entity_poly.type
_entity_poly.pdbx_seq_one_letter_code
_entity_poly.pdbx_strand_id
1 'polypeptide(L)'
;MFRFHKTLDIVTLFHKAGSPASVRAATVLKQASANATESATEDQASDHSHQTNPHRPDFELNITEDPPTADQLKTILEYVGKNKISSVIKGATTENEALKKFKESADNLKRPVVVDWNNGKAIASDNESEILKMLNQLNDK
;
A
#
# COMPACT_ATOMS: atom_id res chain seq x y z
N MET A 1 -9.32 31.37 7.57
CA MET A 1 -8.08 30.63 7.25
C MET A 1 -8.52 29.35 6.55
N PHE A 2 -8.37 29.25 5.23
CA PHE A 2 -8.68 28.01 4.52
C PHE A 2 -7.52 27.04 4.79
N ARG A 3 -7.76 26.01 5.62
CA ARG A 3 -6.86 24.87 5.70
C ARG A 3 -7.00 24.13 4.38
N PHE A 4 -6.04 24.30 3.47
CA PHE A 4 -5.94 23.45 2.30
C PHE A 4 -5.64 22.04 2.82
N HIS A 5 -6.62 21.14 2.77
CA HIS A 5 -6.38 19.75 3.09
C HIS A 5 -5.36 19.21 2.08
N LYS A 6 -4.21 18.74 2.58
CA LYS A 6 -3.26 17.96 1.79
C LYS A 6 -4.05 16.80 1.18
N THR A 7 -3.91 16.57 -0.13
CA THR A 7 -4.55 15.40 -0.75
C THR A 7 -4.01 14.16 -0.06
N LEU A 8 -4.89 13.36 0.52
CA LEU A 8 -4.50 12.12 1.20
C LEU A 8 -3.78 11.21 0.21
N ASP A 9 -2.73 10.55 0.68
CA ASP A 9 -2.05 9.56 -0.13
C ASP A 9 -2.94 8.34 -0.30
N ILE A 10 -3.06 7.82 -1.53
CA ILE A 10 -3.93 6.67 -1.80
C ILE A 10 -3.08 5.40 -1.72
N VAL A 11 -3.39 4.55 -0.74
CA VAL A 11 -2.77 3.24 -0.56
C VAL A 11 -3.79 2.16 -0.90
N THR A 12 -3.52 1.40 -1.96
CA THR A 12 -4.38 0.29 -2.39
C THR A 12 -3.76 -1.06 -2.01
N LEU A 13 -4.55 -1.91 -1.36
CA LEU A 13 -4.22 -3.30 -1.09
C LEU A 13 -5.04 -4.21 -2.01
N PHE A 14 -4.33 -4.94 -2.86
CA PHE A 14 -4.86 -6.07 -3.62
C PHE A 14 -4.69 -7.35 -2.79
N HIS A 15 -5.79 -7.87 -2.24
CA HIS A 15 -5.76 -9.04 -1.34
C HIS A 15 -6.63 -10.18 -1.87
N LYS A 16 -6.47 -11.38 -1.32
CA LYS A 16 -7.36 -12.54 -1.58
C LYS A 16 -7.84 -13.07 -0.24
N ALA A 17 -9.15 -13.10 0.02
CA ALA A 17 -9.70 -13.56 1.30
C ALA A 17 -9.23 -14.97 1.70
N GLY A 18 -8.99 -15.85 0.73
CA GLY A 18 -8.47 -17.20 0.95
C GLY A 18 -6.98 -17.28 1.32
N SER A 19 -6.24 -16.17 1.39
CA SER A 19 -4.81 -16.14 1.71
C SER A 19 -4.55 -15.54 3.09
N PRO A 20 -3.95 -16.28 4.05
CA PRO A 20 -3.59 -15.74 5.37
C PRO A 20 -2.66 -14.53 5.31
N ALA A 21 -1.74 -14.52 4.34
CA ALA A 21 -0.83 -13.40 4.09
C ALA A 21 -1.59 -12.11 3.74
N SER A 22 -2.62 -12.24 2.91
CA SER A 22 -3.52 -11.14 2.53
C SER A 22 -4.31 -10.59 3.72
N VAL A 23 -4.82 -11.46 4.59
CA VAL A 23 -5.55 -11.05 5.79
C VAL A 23 -4.65 -10.29 6.76
N ARG A 24 -3.40 -10.76 6.95
CA ARG A 24 -2.42 -10.06 7.79
C ARG A 24 -2.13 -8.65 7.28
N ALA A 25 -1.82 -8.52 5.99
CA ALA A 25 -1.56 -7.21 5.38
C ALA A 25 -2.77 -6.26 5.51
N ALA A 26 -4.00 -6.77 5.32
CA ALA A 26 -5.21 -5.99 5.50
C ALA A 26 -5.39 -5.51 6.94
N THR A 27 -5.15 -6.36 7.95
CA THR A 27 -5.23 -5.97 9.36
C THR A 27 -4.22 -4.89 9.71
N VAL A 28 -2.97 -5.04 9.29
CA VAL A 28 -1.90 -4.04 9.53
C VAL A 28 -2.26 -2.68 8.93
N LEU A 29 -2.71 -2.67 7.67
CA LEU A 29 -3.10 -1.43 7.00
C LEU A 29 -4.31 -0.77 7.66
N LYS A 30 -5.33 -1.54 8.03
CA LYS A 30 -6.52 -1.02 8.74
C LYS A 30 -6.18 -0.42 10.10
N GLN A 31 -5.32 -1.10 10.86
CA GLN A 31 -4.83 -0.58 12.14
C GLN A 31 -4.03 0.71 11.93
N ALA A 32 -3.18 0.75 10.91
CA ALA A 32 -2.40 1.95 10.61
C ALA A 32 -3.28 3.13 10.18
N SER A 33 -4.32 2.92 9.37
CA SER A 33 -5.25 3.97 8.97
C SER A 33 -6.10 4.48 10.14
N ALA A 34 -6.52 3.59 11.04
CA ALA A 34 -7.27 3.98 12.25
C ALA A 34 -6.40 4.85 13.17
N ASN A 35 -5.16 4.43 13.43
CA ASN A 35 -4.23 5.17 14.30
C ASN A 35 -3.85 6.55 13.72
N ALA A 36 -3.76 6.69 12.40
CA ALA A 36 -3.52 7.97 11.75
C ALA A 36 -4.69 8.94 11.99
N THR A 37 -5.92 8.46 11.77
CA THR A 37 -7.14 9.26 11.95
C THR A 37 -7.33 9.71 13.41
N GLU A 38 -7.06 8.84 14.38
CA GLU A 38 -7.19 9.17 15.81
C GLU A 38 -6.21 10.26 16.26
N SER A 39 -4.97 10.23 15.74
CA SER A 39 -3.92 11.21 16.05
C SER A 39 -4.25 12.62 15.53
N ALA A 40 -5.03 12.73 14.45
CA ALA A 40 -5.46 14.02 13.90
C ALA A 40 -6.47 14.77 14.79
N THR A 41 -7.21 14.05 15.65
CA THR A 41 -8.21 14.64 16.56
C THR A 41 -7.64 15.12 17.89
N GLU A 42 -6.50 14.58 18.31
CA GLU A 42 -5.91 14.87 19.63
C GLU A 42 -5.10 16.18 19.65
N ASP A 43 -4.57 16.61 18.49
CA ASP A 43 -3.71 17.80 18.34
C ASP A 43 -4.47 19.15 18.28
N GLN A 44 -5.69 19.21 18.83
CA GLN A 44 -6.49 20.45 18.96
C GLN A 44 -6.81 20.81 20.41
N ALA A 45 -6.44 19.98 21.39
CA ALA A 45 -6.64 20.29 22.79
C ALA A 45 -5.52 19.70 23.65
N SER A 46 -4.73 20.58 24.24
CA SER A 46 -3.73 20.35 25.30
C SER A 46 -2.28 20.16 24.81
N ASP A 47 -1.50 21.20 25.11
CA ASP A 47 -0.12 21.11 25.60
C ASP A 47 0.12 19.76 26.31
N HIS A 48 1.17 19.02 25.94
CA HIS A 48 2.04 18.26 26.84
C HIS A 48 3.20 17.56 26.11
N SER A 49 4.32 17.50 26.85
CA SER A 49 5.67 17.06 26.50
C SER A 49 5.81 15.66 25.87
N HIS A 50 6.72 15.58 24.89
CA HIS A 50 7.54 14.41 24.55
C HIS A 50 6.86 13.03 24.63
N GLN A 51 5.91 12.77 23.73
CA GLN A 51 5.55 11.40 23.36
C GLN A 51 6.08 11.15 21.94
N THR A 52 7.04 10.24 21.80
CA THR A 52 7.52 9.72 20.52
C THR A 52 6.45 8.82 19.89
N ASN A 53 5.29 9.39 19.56
CA ASN A 53 4.37 8.72 18.65
C ASN A 53 4.88 9.03 17.24
N PRO A 54 5.24 8.02 16.43
CA PRO A 54 5.43 8.27 15.01
C PRO A 54 4.06 8.74 14.50
N HIS A 55 3.93 10.05 14.31
CA HIS A 55 2.79 10.70 13.67
C HIS A 55 2.59 9.97 12.34
N ARG A 56 1.65 9.03 12.26
CA ARG A 56 1.42 8.29 11.02
C ARG A 56 0.57 9.19 10.13
N PRO A 57 0.97 9.40 8.88
CA PRO A 57 0.23 10.28 7.98
C PRO A 57 -1.14 9.70 7.71
N ASP A 58 -2.12 10.59 7.55
CA ASP A 58 -3.42 10.23 7.05
C ASP A 58 -3.29 9.78 5.58
N PHE A 59 -3.81 8.60 5.29
CA PHE A 59 -3.86 8.05 3.93
C PHE A 59 -5.20 7.37 3.69
N GLU A 60 -5.65 7.38 2.44
CA GLU A 60 -6.85 6.70 2.02
C GLU A 60 -6.52 5.23 1.74
N LEU A 61 -7.02 4.34 2.61
CA LEU A 61 -6.85 2.90 2.47
C LEU A 61 -7.96 2.30 1.59
N ASN A 62 -7.60 1.87 0.38
CA ASN A 62 -8.47 1.10 -0.49
C ASN A 62 -8.11 -0.39 -0.40
N ILE A 63 -9.07 -1.23 0.00
CA ILE A 63 -8.87 -2.68 0.07
C ILE A 63 -9.78 -3.31 -0.98
N THR A 64 -9.17 -4.02 -1.93
CA THR A 64 -9.91 -4.66 -3.02
C THR A 64 -9.48 -6.10 -3.24
N GLU A 65 -10.48 -6.94 -3.53
CA GLU A 65 -10.29 -8.31 -4.02
C GLU A 65 -10.30 -8.40 -5.54
N ASP A 66 -10.64 -7.31 -6.22
CA ASP A 66 -10.63 -7.27 -7.66
C ASP A 66 -9.19 -7.21 -8.18
N PRO A 67 -8.90 -7.83 -9.33
CA PRO A 67 -7.59 -7.71 -9.94
C PRO A 67 -7.36 -6.27 -10.44
N PRO A 68 -6.11 -5.78 -10.42
CA PRO A 68 -5.78 -4.46 -10.98
C PRO A 68 -6.07 -4.41 -12.47
N THR A 69 -6.33 -3.22 -13.00
CA THR A 69 -6.36 -3.04 -14.46
C THR A 69 -4.97 -3.25 -15.07
N ALA A 70 -4.89 -3.46 -16.39
CA ALA A 70 -3.60 -3.68 -17.06
C ALA A 70 -2.65 -2.47 -16.91
N ASP A 71 -3.18 -1.26 -16.93
CA ASP A 71 -2.41 -0.02 -16.73
C ASP A 71 -1.95 0.14 -15.28
N GLN A 72 -2.81 -0.20 -14.32
CA GLN A 72 -2.43 -0.27 -12.91
C GLN A 72 -1.33 -1.30 -12.69
N LEU A 73 -1.43 -2.50 -13.28
CA LEU A 73 -0.39 -3.52 -13.17
C LEU A 73 0.94 -3.02 -13.74
N LYS A 74 0.94 -2.38 -14.92
CA LYS A 74 2.15 -1.82 -15.49
C LYS A 74 2.82 -0.84 -14.51
N THR A 75 2.03 0.07 -13.96
CA THR A 75 2.50 1.05 -12.97
C THR A 75 3.05 0.37 -11.71
N ILE A 76 2.39 -0.68 -11.21
CA ILE A 76 2.85 -1.48 -10.07
C ILE A 76 4.20 -2.14 -10.37
N LEU A 77 4.38 -2.70 -11.57
CA LEU A 77 5.65 -3.33 -11.96
C LEU A 77 6.79 -2.31 -12.03
N GLU A 78 6.50 -1.10 -12.50
CA GLU A 78 7.45 0.02 -12.48
C GLU A 78 7.85 0.40 -11.04
N TYR A 79 6.88 0.49 -10.12
CA TYR A 79 7.11 0.83 -8.70
C TYR A 79 7.86 -0.25 -7.92
N VAL A 80 7.58 -1.52 -8.20
CA VAL A 80 8.26 -2.67 -7.59
C VAL A 80 9.68 -2.81 -8.12
N GLY A 81 9.90 -2.42 -9.38
CA GLY A 81 11.16 -2.53 -10.09
C GLY A 81 11.42 -3.92 -10.68
N LYS A 82 12.28 -3.94 -11.71
CA LYS A 82 12.53 -5.12 -12.57
C LYS A 82 12.95 -6.38 -11.79
N ASN A 83 13.68 -6.21 -10.69
CA ASN A 83 14.20 -7.33 -9.89
C ASN A 83 13.13 -8.04 -9.07
N LYS A 84 11.97 -7.41 -8.85
CA LYS A 84 10.89 -7.94 -8.01
C LYS A 84 9.62 -8.27 -8.82
N ILE A 85 9.63 -8.18 -10.16
CA ILE A 85 8.50 -8.56 -11.03
C ILE A 85 8.01 -9.99 -10.74
N SER A 86 8.93 -10.92 -10.52
CA SER A 86 8.62 -12.33 -10.20
C SER A 86 7.92 -12.52 -8.84
N SER A 87 8.00 -11.53 -7.94
CA SER A 87 7.26 -11.49 -6.68
C SER A 87 5.83 -11.00 -6.85
N VAL A 88 5.53 -10.24 -7.92
CA VAL A 88 4.19 -9.74 -8.25
C VAL A 88 3.44 -10.71 -9.15
N ILE A 89 4.06 -11.21 -10.22
CA ILE A 89 3.43 -12.14 -11.17
C ILE A 89 4.18 -13.47 -11.19
N LYS A 90 3.44 -14.57 -11.04
CA LYS A 90 4.01 -15.92 -11.05
C LYS A 90 4.65 -16.24 -12.41
N GLY A 91 5.96 -16.47 -12.38
CA GLY A 91 6.73 -16.92 -13.55
C GLY A 91 6.94 -15.83 -14.60
N ALA A 92 6.76 -14.56 -14.27
CA ALA A 92 7.20 -13.47 -15.12
C ALA A 92 8.53 -12.90 -14.60
N THR A 93 9.41 -12.54 -15.52
CA THR A 93 10.68 -11.86 -15.20
C THR A 93 10.76 -10.47 -15.81
N THR A 94 9.96 -10.23 -16.85
CA THR A 94 9.87 -8.95 -17.55
C THR A 94 8.46 -8.38 -17.46
N GLU A 95 8.34 -7.07 -17.64
CA GLU A 95 7.05 -6.36 -17.62
C GLU A 95 6.10 -6.89 -18.71
N ASN A 96 6.62 -7.14 -19.91
CA ASN A 96 5.84 -7.69 -21.02
C ASN A 96 5.32 -9.11 -20.71
N GLU A 97 6.14 -9.98 -20.14
CA GLU A 97 5.71 -11.31 -19.70
C GLU A 97 4.68 -11.22 -18.57
N ALA A 98 4.87 -10.30 -17.62
CA ALA A 98 3.97 -10.08 -16.51
C ALA A 98 2.58 -9.65 -17.00
N LEU A 99 2.53 -8.68 -17.91
CA LEU A 99 1.28 -8.22 -18.54
C LEU A 99 0.62 -9.33 -19.37
N LYS A 100 1.39 -10.12 -20.12
CA LYS A 100 0.86 -11.23 -20.90
C LYS A 100 0.22 -12.30 -19.99
N LYS A 101 0.95 -12.75 -18.96
CA LYS A 101 0.45 -13.75 -18.00
C LYS A 101 -0.74 -13.24 -17.20
N PHE A 102 -0.75 -11.97 -16.87
CA PHE A 102 -1.88 -11.36 -16.18
C PHE A 102 -3.15 -11.33 -17.05
N LYS A 103 -3.01 -11.01 -18.34
CA LYS A 103 -4.11 -11.07 -19.32
C LYS A 103 -4.63 -12.48 -19.54
N GLU A 104 -3.74 -13.48 -19.48
CA GLU A 104 -4.13 -14.91 -19.54
C GLU A 104 -4.91 -15.34 -18.29
N SER A 105 -4.44 -14.93 -17.11
CA SER A 105 -5.16 -15.17 -15.86
C SER A 105 -4.75 -14.18 -14.78
N ALA A 106 -5.73 -13.50 -14.21
CA ALA A 106 -5.53 -12.58 -13.10
C ALA A 106 -5.09 -13.28 -11.80
N ASP A 107 -5.29 -14.61 -11.69
CA ASP A 107 -4.79 -15.42 -10.57
C ASP A 107 -3.26 -15.60 -10.61
N ASN A 108 -2.60 -15.24 -11.71
CA ASN A 108 -1.13 -15.18 -11.75
C ASN A 108 -0.56 -14.06 -10.88
N LEU A 109 -1.40 -13.10 -10.46
CA LEU A 109 -1.03 -12.08 -9.48
C LEU A 109 -0.87 -12.70 -8.09
N LYS A 110 0.35 -12.64 -7.57
CA LYS A 110 0.66 -13.01 -6.19
C LYS A 110 0.12 -11.93 -5.27
N ARG A 111 -0.80 -12.32 -4.39
CA ARG A 111 -1.41 -11.44 -3.39
C ARG A 111 -0.90 -11.83 -2.00
N PRO A 112 -0.64 -10.87 -1.10
CA PRO A 112 -1.00 -9.45 -1.17
C PRO A 112 -0.06 -8.59 -2.02
N VAL A 113 -0.62 -7.54 -2.63
CA VAL A 113 0.16 -6.43 -3.20
C VAL A 113 -0.34 -5.13 -2.59
N VAL A 114 0.53 -4.42 -1.90
CA VAL A 114 0.28 -3.07 -1.39
C VAL A 114 0.90 -2.07 -2.34
N VAL A 115 0.14 -1.05 -2.72
CA VAL A 115 0.55 -0.04 -3.71
C VAL A 115 0.27 1.33 -3.13
N ASP A 116 1.30 2.16 -3.08
CA ASP A 116 1.23 3.58 -2.80
C ASP A 116 1.35 4.34 -4.13
N TRP A 117 0.23 4.90 -4.57
CA TRP A 117 0.13 5.61 -5.85
C TRP A 117 0.83 6.97 -5.82
N ASN A 118 0.93 7.59 -4.65
CA ASN A 118 1.42 8.96 -4.49
C ASN A 118 2.95 9.03 -4.42
N ASN A 119 3.59 8.02 -3.84
CA ASN A 119 5.06 7.95 -3.75
C ASN A 119 5.69 6.96 -4.73
N GLY A 120 4.86 6.30 -5.54
CA GLY A 120 5.33 5.40 -6.58
C GLY A 120 6.02 4.16 -6.02
N LYS A 121 5.44 3.58 -4.96
CA LYS A 121 5.99 2.40 -4.28
C LYS A 121 4.99 1.27 -4.26
N ALA A 122 5.49 0.05 -4.38
CA ALA A 122 4.66 -1.13 -4.27
C ALA A 122 5.44 -2.27 -3.62
N ILE A 123 4.72 -3.07 -2.83
CA ILE A 123 5.25 -4.18 -2.02
C ILE A 123 4.35 -5.40 -2.24
N ALA A 124 4.93 -6.48 -2.75
CA ALA A 124 4.24 -7.76 -2.94
C ALA A 124 4.55 -8.75 -1.79
N SER A 125 4.53 -8.26 -0.55
CA SER A 125 4.87 -9.01 0.66
C SER A 125 3.86 -8.70 1.77
N ASP A 126 3.68 -9.66 2.67
CA ASP A 126 2.91 -9.51 3.91
C ASP A 126 3.81 -9.16 5.10
N ASN A 127 5.08 -8.81 4.86
CA ASN A 127 5.99 -8.37 5.90
C ASN A 127 5.53 -7.03 6.48
N GLU A 128 5.01 -7.08 7.71
CA GLU A 128 4.56 -5.91 8.46
C GLU A 128 5.61 -4.81 8.52
N SER A 129 6.89 -5.15 8.72
CA SER A 129 7.95 -4.14 8.79
C SER A 129 8.17 -3.41 7.46
N GLU A 130 8.03 -4.09 6.32
CA GLU A 130 8.11 -3.43 5.01
C GLU A 130 6.91 -2.53 4.77
N ILE A 131 5.71 -2.99 5.12
CA ILE A 131 4.46 -2.22 5.00
C ILE A 131 4.56 -0.95 5.88
N LEU A 132 4.91 -1.08 7.15
CA LEU A 132 5.05 0.05 8.07
C LEU A 132 6.15 1.02 7.62
N LYS A 133 7.27 0.51 7.08
CA LYS A 133 8.33 1.36 6.54
C LYS A 133 7.86 2.17 5.34
N MET A 134 7.02 1.59 4.47
CA MET A 134 6.40 2.32 3.36
C MET A 134 5.44 3.39 3.87
N LEU A 135 4.58 3.05 4.84
CA LEU A 135 3.64 4.01 5.42
C LEU A 135 4.35 5.17 6.15
N ASN A 136 5.48 4.92 6.81
CA ASN A 136 6.24 5.99 7.45
C ASN A 136 6.85 6.97 6.43
N GLN A 137 7.10 6.54 5.20
CA GLN A 137 7.67 7.40 4.15
C GLN A 137 6.65 8.35 3.53
N LEU A 138 5.36 8.14 3.78
CA LEU A 138 4.30 9.08 3.42
C LEU A 138 4.48 10.45 4.13
N ASN A 139 5.25 10.52 5.24
CA ASN A 139 5.55 11.75 5.98
C ASN A 139 6.63 12.65 5.37
N ASP A 140 7.54 12.12 4.54
CA ASP A 140 8.78 12.82 4.16
C ASP A 140 8.61 13.80 2.95
N LYS A 141 7.42 14.41 2.79
CA LYS A 141 7.11 15.37 1.71
C LYS A 141 6.60 16.71 2.23
#